data_AF-A0A1G9JAD4-F1
#
_entry.id   AF-A0A1G9JAD4-F1
#
_cell.length_a   1.000
_cell.length_b   1.000
_cell.length_c   1.000
_cell.angle_alpha   90.00
_cell.angle_beta   90.00
_cell.angle_gamma   90.00
#
_symmetry.space_group_name_H-M   'P 1'
#
loop_
_entity.id
_entity.type
_entity.pdbx_description
1 polymer ?
#
loop_
_entity_poly.entity_id
_entity_poly.type
_entity_poly.pdbx_seq_one_letter_code
_entity_poly.pdbx_strand_id
1 'polypeptide(L)'
;MTHPPASRNYSEQQAGSLRAGDHLILPDGNRSAEIHRVDVEADDFGTPAMVLATLSGGGVLRIAAGSMIRVTDDAEPGAPTSSDGGAPGAPTPPAGGAPGAGAPELPASGPSPEPDEEVSDATESDNAAAAVVVPPQPVAPPAVGGPSDADLALIPVPDGTPESVVEAAAEAHPGAAGVLLLSERLAKGINTKSGSCLKDLSGLAHELFVTLKDAENALAVADLLNVLPFDGNPDRWASVESSLALSSYICRQQGQDQRAGIYEKFLRAPEAMETDPFKARINAKVRQRSLNEPNLYDKEIFRSIDNANPDAEREWRLLRLEALLFLRAHGGSETVGTAELERRIGNELESVRA
;
A
#
# COMPACT_ATOMS: atom_id res chain seq x y z
N MET A 1 -40.50 33.38 -33.71
CA MET A 1 -39.50 32.46 -34.29
C MET A 1 -38.30 32.47 -33.37
N THR A 2 -37.95 31.32 -32.80
CA THR A 2 -36.81 31.13 -31.91
C THR A 2 -36.18 29.81 -32.30
N HIS A 3 -35.09 29.86 -33.05
CA HIS A 3 -34.33 28.66 -33.39
C HIS A 3 -33.62 28.15 -32.13
N PRO A 4 -33.50 26.81 -31.93
CA PRO A 4 -32.55 26.29 -30.96
C PRO A 4 -31.13 26.76 -31.33
N PRO A 5 -30.23 26.96 -30.35
CA PRO A 5 -28.80 27.05 -30.66
C PRO A 5 -28.37 25.75 -31.36
N ALA A 6 -27.49 25.87 -32.36
CA ALA A 6 -27.05 24.71 -33.12
C ALA A 6 -26.37 23.69 -32.20
N SER A 7 -26.76 22.42 -32.32
CA SER A 7 -26.01 21.31 -31.76
C SER A 7 -24.67 21.22 -32.52
N ARG A 8 -23.60 21.80 -31.95
CA ARG A 8 -22.24 21.69 -32.51
C ARG A 8 -21.96 20.23 -32.81
N ASN A 9 -21.63 19.93 -34.07
CA ASN A 9 -21.28 18.57 -34.44
C ASN A 9 -19.88 18.27 -33.90
N TYR A 10 -19.74 17.14 -33.22
CA TYR A 10 -18.46 16.60 -32.79
C TYR A 10 -18.32 15.17 -33.29
N SER A 11 -17.10 14.83 -33.71
CA SER A 11 -16.69 13.47 -34.00
C SER A 11 -15.81 12.95 -32.86
N GLU A 12 -15.77 11.64 -32.66
CA GLU A 12 -14.83 11.01 -31.73
C GLU A 12 -13.68 10.37 -32.53
N GLN A 13 -12.46 10.80 -32.26
CA GLN A 13 -11.25 10.48 -33.00
C GLN A 13 -10.17 9.92 -32.06
N GLN A 14 -9.38 8.96 -32.54
CA GLN A 14 -8.26 8.36 -31.79
C GLN A 14 -7.12 9.37 -31.62
N ALA A 15 -6.57 9.50 -30.41
CA ALA A 15 -5.53 10.47 -30.07
C ALA A 15 -4.31 10.39 -30.99
N GLY A 16 -3.82 9.17 -31.28
CA GLY A 16 -2.71 8.93 -32.21
C GLY A 16 -2.97 9.30 -33.68
N SER A 17 -4.17 9.80 -34.03
CA SER A 17 -4.52 10.26 -35.38
C SER A 17 -4.69 11.78 -35.52
N LEU A 18 -4.54 12.53 -34.42
CA LEU A 18 -4.66 14.00 -34.40
C LEU A 18 -3.61 14.70 -35.26
N ARG A 19 -3.94 15.89 -35.75
CA ARG A 19 -3.11 16.74 -36.62
C ARG A 19 -3.20 18.22 -36.23
N ALA A 20 -2.25 19.01 -36.73
CA ALA A 20 -2.38 20.46 -36.67
C ALA A 20 -3.55 20.92 -37.57
N GLY A 21 -4.37 21.84 -37.06
CA GLY A 21 -5.65 22.27 -37.64
C GLY A 21 -6.88 21.60 -37.00
N ASP A 22 -6.75 20.44 -36.36
CA ASP A 22 -7.86 19.80 -35.65
C ASP A 22 -8.31 20.68 -34.46
N HIS A 23 -9.62 20.81 -34.25
CA HIS A 23 -10.19 21.62 -33.17
C HIS A 23 -10.69 20.73 -32.04
N LEU A 24 -9.90 20.59 -30.97
CA LEU A 24 -10.23 19.76 -29.81
C LEU A 24 -11.26 20.45 -28.91
N ILE A 25 -12.24 19.70 -28.41
CA ILE A 25 -13.02 20.11 -27.24
C ILE A 25 -12.17 19.89 -25.99
N LEU A 26 -12.02 20.92 -25.15
CA LEU A 26 -11.21 20.88 -23.94
C LEU A 26 -11.88 20.07 -22.82
N PRO A 27 -11.15 19.62 -21.78
CA PRO A 27 -11.72 18.83 -20.67
C PRO A 27 -12.85 19.52 -19.87
N ASP A 28 -13.07 20.83 -20.04
CA ASP A 28 -14.23 21.54 -19.50
C ASP A 28 -15.54 21.34 -20.30
N GLY A 29 -15.48 20.65 -21.45
CA GLY A 29 -16.61 20.28 -22.29
C GLY A 29 -17.28 21.42 -23.05
N ASN A 30 -16.86 22.68 -22.86
CA ASN A 30 -17.55 23.87 -23.37
C ASN A 30 -16.69 24.70 -24.34
N ARG A 31 -15.37 24.73 -24.12
CA ARG A 31 -14.41 25.43 -24.99
C ARG A 31 -13.77 24.47 -25.98
N SER A 32 -13.46 24.97 -27.18
CA SER A 32 -12.59 24.30 -28.15
C SER A 32 -11.29 25.07 -28.34
N ALA A 33 -10.27 24.40 -28.86
CA ALA A 33 -9.00 25.01 -29.27
C ALA A 33 -8.38 24.27 -30.47
N GLU A 34 -7.85 25.04 -31.42
CA GLU A 34 -7.08 24.52 -32.56
C GLU A 34 -5.73 23.96 -32.08
N ILE A 35 -5.35 22.78 -32.58
CA ILE A 35 -4.01 22.24 -32.46
C ILE A 35 -3.07 22.95 -33.45
N HIS A 36 -2.01 23.58 -32.94
CA HIS A 36 -0.91 24.12 -33.76
C HIS A 36 0.19 23.09 -34.04
N ARG A 37 0.41 22.12 -33.12
CA ARG A 37 1.43 21.07 -33.27
C ARG A 37 1.05 19.81 -32.50
N VAL A 38 1.32 18.66 -33.08
CA VAL A 38 1.25 17.34 -32.41
C VAL A 38 2.65 16.74 -32.36
N ASP A 39 3.07 16.34 -31.17
CA ASP A 39 4.23 15.45 -30.97
C ASP A 39 3.76 14.13 -30.34
N VAL A 40 4.49 13.04 -30.55
CA VAL A 40 4.16 11.72 -30.02
C VAL A 40 5.37 11.20 -29.23
N GLU A 41 5.17 10.96 -27.93
CA GLU A 41 6.15 10.31 -27.06
C GLU A 41 5.87 8.79 -27.07
N ALA A 42 6.89 8.01 -27.39
CA ALA A 42 6.85 6.55 -27.28
C ALA A 42 7.25 6.08 -25.88
N ASP A 43 6.83 4.87 -25.51
CA ASP A 43 7.35 4.15 -24.35
C ASP A 43 8.77 3.59 -24.58
N ASP A 44 9.36 2.99 -23.55
CA ASP A 44 10.67 2.33 -23.59
C ASP A 44 10.75 1.14 -24.59
N PHE A 45 9.62 0.70 -25.16
CA PHE A 45 9.52 -0.35 -26.18
C PHE A 45 9.29 0.21 -27.60
N GLY A 46 9.17 1.54 -27.76
CA GLY A 46 8.93 2.21 -29.05
C GLY A 46 7.46 2.30 -29.46
N THR A 47 6.52 1.97 -28.57
CA THR A 47 5.07 2.07 -28.82
C THR A 47 4.58 3.50 -28.50
N PRO A 48 3.76 4.15 -29.34
CA PRO A 48 3.14 5.43 -29.01
C PRO A 48 2.38 5.37 -27.67
N ALA A 49 2.84 6.14 -26.68
CA ALA A 49 2.28 6.14 -25.32
C ALA A 49 1.50 7.42 -25.04
N MET A 50 2.10 8.57 -25.36
CA MET A 50 1.51 9.90 -25.14
C MET A 50 1.50 10.73 -26.43
N VAL A 51 0.44 11.52 -26.59
CA VAL A 51 0.28 12.54 -27.62
C VAL A 51 0.29 13.90 -26.94
N LEU A 52 1.14 14.80 -27.42
CA LEU A 52 1.30 16.17 -26.94
C LEU A 52 0.70 17.12 -27.96
N ALA A 53 -0.50 17.64 -27.69
CA ALA A 53 -1.16 18.61 -28.53
C ALA A 53 -0.86 20.04 -28.03
N THR A 54 -0.03 20.78 -28.76
CA THR A 54 0.18 22.22 -28.53
C THR A 54 -0.97 22.99 -29.15
N LEU A 55 -1.69 23.77 -28.34
CA LEU A 55 -2.88 24.52 -28.75
C LEU A 55 -2.54 25.96 -29.14
N SER A 56 -3.39 26.59 -29.95
CA SER A 56 -3.25 28.00 -30.37
C SER A 56 -3.20 29.01 -29.19
N GLY A 57 -3.78 28.65 -28.04
CA GLY A 57 -3.66 29.40 -26.78
C GLY A 57 -2.34 29.19 -26.01
N GLY A 58 -1.34 28.53 -26.59
CA GLY A 58 -0.01 28.31 -26.00
C GLY A 58 0.08 27.20 -24.94
N GLY A 59 -1.04 26.61 -24.53
CA GLY A 59 -1.07 25.44 -23.65
C GLY A 59 -0.75 24.14 -24.38
N VAL A 60 -0.15 23.18 -23.69
CA VAL A 60 0.10 21.81 -24.19
C VAL A 60 -0.80 20.82 -23.44
N LEU A 61 -1.62 20.08 -24.17
CA LEU A 61 -2.47 19.02 -23.63
C LEU A 61 -1.77 17.66 -23.80
N ARG A 62 -1.64 16.90 -22.70
CA ARG A 62 -1.07 15.54 -22.70
C ARG A 62 -2.20 14.52 -22.72
N ILE A 63 -2.18 13.59 -23.67
CA ILE A 63 -3.26 12.62 -23.90
C ILE A 63 -2.64 11.23 -24.12
N ALA A 64 -3.23 10.17 -23.57
CA ALA A 64 -2.76 8.81 -23.85
C ALA A 64 -3.08 8.42 -25.30
N ALA A 65 -2.16 7.77 -26.00
CA ALA A 65 -2.24 7.59 -27.46
C ALA A 65 -3.44 6.75 -27.96
N GLY A 66 -4.00 5.89 -27.10
CA GLY A 66 -5.19 5.09 -27.38
C GLY A 66 -6.53 5.71 -26.92
N SER A 67 -6.53 6.93 -26.39
CA SER A 67 -7.76 7.62 -25.97
C SER A 67 -8.59 8.11 -27.16
N MET A 68 -9.91 8.03 -27.03
CA MET A 68 -10.84 8.76 -27.90
C MET A 68 -10.96 10.21 -27.41
N ILE A 69 -10.98 11.17 -28.35
CA ILE A 69 -11.10 12.60 -28.08
C ILE A 69 -12.19 13.18 -28.98
N ARG A 70 -12.90 14.21 -28.50
CA ARG A 70 -13.89 14.94 -29.28
C ARG A 70 -13.26 16.08 -30.07
N VAL A 71 -13.41 16.00 -31.39
CA VAL A 71 -13.02 17.02 -32.36
C VAL A 71 -14.29 17.67 -32.91
N THR A 72 -14.27 18.97 -33.16
CA THR A 72 -15.39 19.68 -33.81
C THR A 72 -14.96 20.26 -35.16
N ASP A 73 -15.87 20.26 -36.13
CA ASP A 73 -15.63 20.86 -37.45
C ASP A 73 -15.80 22.40 -37.44
N ASP A 74 -16.38 22.96 -36.37
CA ASP A 74 -16.70 24.38 -36.24
C ASP A 74 -15.50 25.21 -35.72
N ALA A 75 -14.76 25.83 -36.64
CA ALA A 75 -13.70 26.79 -36.34
C ALA A 75 -14.27 28.20 -36.01
N GLU A 76 -14.73 28.41 -34.78
CA GLU A 76 -15.11 29.76 -34.31
C GLU A 76 -13.88 30.61 -33.93
N PRO A 77 -13.73 31.84 -34.44
CA PRO A 77 -12.60 32.71 -34.14
C PRO A 77 -12.62 33.21 -32.69
N GLY A 78 -11.49 33.11 -32.00
CA GLY A 78 -11.41 33.20 -30.55
C GLY A 78 -11.70 34.57 -29.92
N ALA A 79 -12.19 34.54 -28.68
CA ALA A 79 -12.31 35.70 -27.80
C ALA A 79 -10.97 35.97 -27.06
N PRO A 80 -10.56 37.23 -26.86
CA PRO A 80 -9.23 37.57 -26.35
C PRO A 80 -9.05 37.32 -24.86
N THR A 81 -7.82 36.96 -24.47
CA THR A 81 -7.38 36.84 -23.08
C THR A 81 -7.13 38.21 -22.44
N SER A 82 -7.79 38.51 -21.32
CA SER A 82 -7.48 39.67 -20.48
C SER A 82 -6.64 39.25 -19.28
N SER A 83 -5.33 39.53 -19.34
CA SER A 83 -4.43 39.47 -18.19
C SER A 83 -4.17 40.88 -17.66
N ASP A 84 -4.48 41.14 -16.39
CA ASP A 84 -3.85 42.24 -15.64
C ASP A 84 -3.74 41.88 -14.15
N GLY A 85 -2.79 42.49 -13.45
CA GLY A 85 -2.41 42.13 -12.09
C GLY A 85 -2.92 43.11 -11.02
N GLY A 86 -3.33 42.59 -9.86
CA GLY A 86 -3.73 43.45 -8.74
C GLY A 86 -3.97 42.70 -7.43
N ALA A 87 -3.24 43.09 -6.40
CA ALA A 87 -3.48 42.78 -4.98
C ALA A 87 -3.03 44.00 -4.15
N PRO A 88 -3.45 44.16 -2.87
CA PRO A 88 -4.30 43.28 -2.05
C PRO A 88 -5.60 43.95 -1.55
N GLY A 89 -6.49 43.18 -0.91
CA GLY A 89 -7.66 43.74 -0.22
C GLY A 89 -8.45 42.74 0.64
N ALA A 90 -8.68 43.10 1.90
CA ALA A 90 -9.59 42.50 2.89
C ALA A 90 -10.27 43.67 3.65
N PRO A 91 -11.36 43.51 4.44
CA PRO A 91 -11.84 42.28 5.07
C PRO A 91 -13.38 42.07 5.23
N THR A 92 -13.74 40.96 5.90
CA THR A 92 -14.97 40.67 6.69
C THR A 92 -16.32 40.33 5.99
N PRO A 93 -17.22 39.51 6.61
CA PRO A 93 -18.46 38.95 6.02
C PRO A 93 -19.73 39.59 6.69
N PRO A 94 -20.89 38.97 7.09
CA PRO A 94 -21.23 37.56 7.45
C PRO A 94 -22.52 36.95 6.81
N ALA A 95 -22.79 35.67 7.16
CA ALA A 95 -24.08 34.92 7.08
C ALA A 95 -24.65 34.56 5.69
N GLY A 96 -25.34 33.41 5.52
CA GLY A 96 -25.53 32.27 6.43
C GLY A 96 -26.66 31.32 5.98
N GLY A 97 -26.49 29.99 6.12
CA GLY A 97 -27.55 29.02 5.80
C GLY A 97 -27.07 27.56 5.67
N ALA A 98 -27.54 26.71 6.57
CA ALA A 98 -27.58 25.24 6.48
C ALA A 98 -29.08 24.83 6.48
N PRO A 99 -29.48 23.54 6.31
CA PRO A 99 -28.69 22.31 6.14
C PRO A 99 -29.13 21.44 4.92
N GLY A 100 -28.54 20.25 4.75
CA GLY A 100 -29.03 19.23 3.80
C GLY A 100 -28.24 17.92 3.89
N ALA A 101 -28.89 16.82 4.27
CA ALA A 101 -28.27 15.50 4.41
C ALA A 101 -28.18 14.73 3.08
N GLY A 102 -27.28 13.74 3.00
CA GLY A 102 -27.23 12.78 1.88
C GLY A 102 -25.90 12.05 1.74
N ALA A 103 -25.70 10.98 2.52
CA ALA A 103 -24.66 9.99 2.21
C ALA A 103 -25.21 8.96 1.20
N PRO A 104 -24.48 8.60 0.13
CA PRO A 104 -24.88 7.53 -0.77
C PRO A 104 -24.50 6.16 -0.20
N GLU A 105 -25.48 5.26 -0.07
CA GLU A 105 -25.26 3.86 0.29
C GLU A 105 -24.52 3.09 -0.82
N LEU A 106 -23.73 2.09 -0.42
CA LEU A 106 -23.22 1.06 -1.33
C LEU A 106 -24.26 -0.07 -1.45
N PRO A 107 -24.83 -0.34 -2.64
CA PRO A 107 -25.75 -1.46 -2.82
C PRO A 107 -25.00 -2.79 -2.87
N ALA A 108 -25.39 -3.74 -2.01
CA ALA A 108 -24.88 -5.10 -2.01
C ALA A 108 -25.96 -6.12 -2.42
N SER A 109 -25.78 -6.77 -3.56
CA SER A 109 -26.46 -7.98 -4.07
C SER A 109 -25.85 -8.28 -5.46
N GLY A 110 -25.67 -9.51 -5.94
CA GLY A 110 -25.91 -10.85 -5.38
C GLY A 110 -25.19 -11.89 -6.28
N PRO A 111 -25.36 -13.21 -6.08
CA PRO A 111 -24.57 -14.21 -6.81
C PRO A 111 -25.00 -14.38 -8.28
N SER A 112 -24.01 -14.53 -9.17
CA SER A 112 -24.20 -15.09 -10.53
C SER A 112 -24.00 -16.61 -10.52
N PRO A 113 -24.60 -17.37 -11.46
CA PRO A 113 -24.71 -18.82 -11.35
C PRO A 113 -23.57 -19.58 -12.05
N GLU A 114 -23.42 -20.85 -11.66
CA GLU A 114 -22.65 -21.86 -12.38
C GLU A 114 -23.38 -22.29 -13.67
N PRO A 115 -22.66 -22.64 -14.75
CA PRO A 115 -23.24 -23.35 -15.89
C PRO A 115 -23.19 -24.87 -15.66
N ASP A 116 -24.37 -25.49 -15.73
CA ASP A 116 -24.55 -26.95 -15.74
C ASP A 116 -24.42 -27.52 -17.17
N GLU A 117 -24.57 -28.85 -17.30
CA GLU A 117 -24.49 -29.66 -18.55
C GLU A 117 -23.06 -29.93 -19.10
N GLU A 118 -22.76 -31.10 -19.68
CA GLU A 118 -23.62 -32.22 -20.07
C GLU A 118 -23.36 -33.52 -19.29
N VAL A 119 -24.41 -34.31 -19.07
CA VAL A 119 -24.32 -35.72 -18.62
C VAL A 119 -24.34 -36.64 -19.84
N SER A 120 -23.38 -37.56 -19.93
CA SER A 120 -23.48 -38.72 -20.84
C SER A 120 -23.25 -40.02 -20.06
N ASP A 121 -24.23 -40.93 -20.16
CA ASP A 121 -24.24 -42.22 -19.48
C ASP A 121 -23.91 -43.36 -20.47
N ALA A 122 -23.00 -44.25 -20.06
CA ALA A 122 -22.63 -45.46 -20.78
C ALA A 122 -22.02 -46.49 -19.81
N THR A 123 -22.88 -47.28 -19.17
CA THR A 123 -22.48 -48.34 -18.25
C THR A 123 -21.68 -49.46 -18.92
N GLU A 124 -20.59 -49.90 -18.29
CA GLU A 124 -20.28 -51.34 -18.21
C GLU A 124 -19.43 -51.64 -16.95
N SER A 125 -19.40 -52.91 -16.52
CA SER A 125 -18.81 -53.33 -15.23
C SER A 125 -17.55 -54.17 -15.41
N ASP A 126 -16.59 -54.04 -14.49
CA ASP A 126 -16.09 -55.21 -13.77
C ASP A 126 -15.49 -54.85 -12.40
N ASN A 127 -15.24 -55.86 -11.56
CA ASN A 127 -14.92 -55.75 -10.14
C ASN A 127 -13.53 -56.29 -9.81
N ALA A 128 -12.56 -55.41 -9.52
CA ALA A 128 -11.22 -55.79 -9.09
C ALA A 128 -10.65 -54.84 -8.04
N ALA A 129 -10.13 -55.40 -6.94
CA ALA A 129 -9.51 -54.62 -5.87
C ALA A 129 -8.10 -54.14 -6.29
N ALA A 130 -7.93 -52.83 -6.48
CA ALA A 130 -6.65 -52.19 -6.76
C ALA A 130 -6.02 -51.60 -5.48
N ALA A 131 -4.69 -51.71 -5.35
CA ALA A 131 -3.97 -51.23 -4.18
C ALA A 131 -3.91 -49.69 -4.11
N VAL A 132 -3.95 -49.13 -2.90
CA VAL A 132 -3.78 -47.69 -2.67
C VAL A 132 -2.32 -47.29 -2.92
N VAL A 133 -2.02 -46.92 -4.16
CA VAL A 133 -0.78 -46.23 -4.51
C VAL A 133 -0.88 -44.79 -4.02
N VAL A 134 -0.38 -44.54 -2.81
CA VAL A 134 -0.19 -43.18 -2.31
C VAL A 134 0.79 -42.46 -3.24
N PRO A 135 0.40 -41.34 -3.89
CA PRO A 135 1.35 -40.55 -4.67
C PRO A 135 2.46 -40.05 -3.75
N PRO A 136 3.74 -40.07 -4.18
CA PRO A 136 4.79 -39.44 -3.40
C PRO A 136 4.41 -37.97 -3.16
N GLN A 137 4.52 -37.51 -1.91
CA GLN A 137 4.24 -36.11 -1.58
C GLN A 137 5.07 -35.21 -2.51
N PRO A 138 4.49 -34.13 -3.07
CA PRO A 138 5.26 -33.17 -3.87
C PRO A 138 6.49 -32.73 -3.09
N VAL A 139 7.68 -32.92 -3.67
CA VAL A 139 8.93 -32.51 -3.05
C VAL A 139 8.82 -31.01 -2.77
N ALA A 140 8.90 -30.63 -1.50
CA ALA A 140 8.79 -29.24 -1.09
C ALA A 140 9.80 -28.39 -1.89
N PRO A 141 9.40 -27.20 -2.40
CA PRO A 141 10.31 -26.36 -3.15
C PRO A 141 11.57 -26.09 -2.32
N PRO A 142 12.77 -26.14 -2.92
CA PRO A 142 14.01 -26.06 -2.17
C PRO A 142 14.08 -24.74 -1.41
N ALA A 143 14.51 -24.78 -0.15
CA ALA A 143 14.50 -23.65 0.79
C ALA A 143 15.59 -22.60 0.49
N VAL A 144 15.66 -22.12 -0.75
CA VAL A 144 16.59 -21.10 -1.24
C VAL A 144 16.10 -19.72 -0.75
N GLY A 145 16.47 -19.37 0.48
CA GLY A 145 16.10 -18.10 1.12
C GLY A 145 15.44 -18.23 2.50
N GLY A 146 15.22 -19.45 3.00
CA GLY A 146 14.72 -19.66 4.36
C GLY A 146 15.75 -19.31 5.45
N PRO A 147 15.29 -19.05 6.69
CA PRO A 147 16.19 -18.91 7.84
C PRO A 147 16.91 -20.25 8.10
N SER A 148 18.20 -20.21 8.46
CA SER A 148 18.93 -21.44 8.84
C SER A 148 18.75 -21.75 10.32
N ASP A 149 18.93 -23.02 10.71
CA ASP A 149 18.84 -23.46 12.11
C ASP A 149 19.74 -22.64 13.05
N ALA A 150 20.91 -22.19 12.56
CA ALA A 150 21.83 -21.33 13.29
C ALA A 150 21.38 -19.86 13.41
N ASP A 151 20.55 -19.37 12.47
CA ASP A 151 19.89 -18.06 12.60
C ASP A 151 18.73 -18.16 13.60
N LEU A 152 17.92 -19.22 13.50
CA LEU A 152 16.78 -19.47 14.39
C LEU A 152 17.20 -19.69 15.84
N ALA A 153 18.36 -20.31 16.08
CA ALA A 153 18.94 -20.49 17.42
C ALA A 153 19.33 -19.18 18.14
N LEU A 154 19.29 -18.02 17.45
CA LEU A 154 19.48 -16.69 18.06
C LEU A 154 18.15 -16.00 18.44
N ILE A 155 17.01 -16.63 18.11
CA ILE A 155 15.68 -16.24 18.56
C ILE A 155 15.32 -17.12 19.78
N PRO A 156 14.94 -16.54 20.93
CA PRO A 156 14.48 -17.32 22.08
C PRO A 156 13.26 -18.18 21.73
N VAL A 157 13.30 -19.46 22.11
CA VAL A 157 12.11 -20.31 22.10
C VAL A 157 11.21 -19.87 23.26
N PRO A 158 9.90 -19.63 23.03
CA PRO A 158 9.00 -19.21 24.10
C PRO A 158 8.79 -20.28 25.17
N ASP A 159 8.65 -19.85 26.43
CA ASP A 159 8.32 -20.72 27.56
C ASP A 159 6.84 -21.13 27.52
N GLY A 160 6.54 -22.26 26.85
CA GLY A 160 5.20 -22.84 26.80
C GLY A 160 4.60 -22.87 25.39
N THR A 161 3.30 -22.57 25.27
CA THR A 161 2.64 -22.44 23.95
C THR A 161 2.60 -20.97 23.50
N PRO A 162 2.40 -20.70 22.20
CA PRO A 162 2.15 -19.33 21.72
C PRO A 162 1.02 -18.61 22.47
N GLU A 163 -0.03 -19.33 22.85
CA GLU A 163 -1.13 -18.80 23.66
C GLU A 163 -0.68 -18.41 25.07
N SER A 164 0.19 -19.20 25.72
CA SER A 164 0.74 -18.86 27.05
C SER A 164 1.55 -17.56 27.05
N VAL A 165 2.25 -17.25 25.96
CA VAL A 165 2.97 -15.96 25.81
C VAL A 165 1.98 -14.79 25.73
N VAL A 166 0.88 -14.96 25.00
CA VAL A 166 -0.18 -13.96 24.83
C VAL A 166 -1.02 -13.79 26.11
N GLU A 167 -1.17 -14.86 26.89
CA GLU A 167 -1.77 -14.85 28.22
C GLU A 167 -0.89 -14.10 29.23
N ALA A 168 0.41 -14.43 29.32
CA ALA A 168 1.37 -13.74 30.18
C ALA A 168 1.47 -12.23 29.87
N ALA A 169 1.45 -11.85 28.59
CA ALA A 169 1.41 -10.44 28.19
C ALA A 169 0.11 -9.73 28.62
N ALA A 170 -1.01 -10.45 28.76
CA ALA A 170 -2.26 -9.91 29.28
C ALA A 170 -2.25 -9.83 30.83
N GLU A 171 -1.70 -10.83 31.51
CA GLU A 171 -1.52 -10.83 32.98
C GLU A 171 -0.58 -9.72 33.45
N ALA A 172 0.43 -9.35 32.65
CA ALA A 172 1.30 -8.22 32.90
C ALA A 172 0.57 -6.85 32.80
N HIS A 173 -0.48 -6.76 31.98
CA HIS A 173 -1.19 -5.50 31.67
C HIS A 173 -2.72 -5.59 31.87
N PRO A 174 -3.21 -5.96 33.08
CA PRO A 174 -4.63 -6.28 33.32
C PRO A 174 -5.59 -5.08 33.25
N GLY A 175 -5.08 -3.87 33.00
CA GLY A 175 -5.88 -2.66 32.73
C GLY A 175 -5.83 -2.17 31.28
N ALA A 176 -5.02 -2.77 30.41
CA ALA A 176 -4.82 -2.31 29.04
C ALA A 176 -5.87 -2.91 28.09
N ALA A 177 -6.95 -2.16 27.84
CA ALA A 177 -8.08 -2.64 27.02
C ALA A 177 -7.68 -3.11 25.60
N GLY A 178 -6.68 -2.49 24.98
CA GLY A 178 -6.14 -2.91 23.67
C GLY A 178 -5.49 -4.30 23.73
N VAL A 179 -4.60 -4.52 24.70
CA VAL A 179 -3.98 -5.83 24.97
C VAL A 179 -5.04 -6.88 25.26
N LEU A 180 -5.96 -6.62 26.20
CA LEU A 180 -6.99 -7.58 26.60
C LEU A 180 -7.89 -8.00 25.42
N LEU A 181 -8.28 -7.07 24.55
CA LEU A 181 -9.09 -7.34 23.36
C LEU A 181 -8.35 -8.20 22.33
N LEU A 182 -7.05 -7.97 22.14
CA LEU A 182 -6.22 -8.76 21.23
C LEU A 182 -5.93 -10.15 21.81
N SER A 183 -5.58 -10.25 23.10
CA SER A 183 -5.38 -11.54 23.77
C SER A 183 -6.65 -12.37 23.82
N GLU A 184 -7.85 -11.80 24.03
CA GLU A 184 -9.12 -12.56 23.99
C GLU A 184 -9.47 -13.10 22.59
N ARG A 185 -8.96 -12.47 21.52
CA ARG A 185 -9.08 -12.97 20.14
C ARG A 185 -8.10 -14.10 19.88
N LEU A 186 -6.85 -13.96 20.35
CA LEU A 186 -5.76 -14.91 20.15
C LEU A 186 -5.87 -16.17 21.05
N ALA A 187 -6.43 -16.05 22.26
CA ALA A 187 -6.68 -17.18 23.17
C ALA A 187 -7.65 -18.25 22.63
N LYS A 188 -8.27 -18.00 21.47
CA LYS A 188 -9.10 -18.97 20.74
C LYS A 188 -8.27 -19.90 19.83
N GLY A 189 -6.94 -19.73 19.82
CA GLY A 189 -5.95 -20.58 19.14
C GLY A 189 -5.19 -19.83 18.06
N ILE A 190 -3.86 -19.89 18.09
CA ILE A 190 -2.98 -19.15 17.18
C ILE A 190 -2.78 -19.91 15.86
N ASN A 191 -3.25 -19.34 14.75
CA ASN A 191 -3.16 -19.92 13.41
C ASN A 191 -2.20 -19.11 12.54
N THR A 192 -0.98 -19.61 12.37
CA THR A 192 0.11 -18.98 11.59
C THR A 192 -0.16 -18.89 10.08
N LYS A 193 -1.26 -19.46 9.58
CA LYS A 193 -1.73 -19.30 8.19
C LYS A 193 -2.93 -18.36 8.05
N SER A 194 -3.48 -17.84 9.15
CA SER A 194 -4.55 -16.83 9.13
C SER A 194 -3.98 -15.42 9.18
N GLY A 195 -4.15 -14.64 8.11
CA GLY A 195 -3.68 -13.24 8.05
C GLY A 195 -4.25 -12.35 9.16
N SER A 196 -5.48 -12.60 9.63
CA SER A 196 -6.04 -11.87 10.77
C SER A 196 -5.35 -12.22 12.09
N CYS A 197 -4.96 -13.48 12.30
CA CYS A 197 -4.21 -13.90 13.49
C CYS A 197 -2.78 -13.31 13.50
N LEU A 198 -2.11 -13.29 12.33
CA LEU A 198 -0.80 -12.65 12.20
C LEU A 198 -0.89 -11.14 12.47
N LYS A 199 -1.94 -10.48 11.97
CA LYS A 199 -2.18 -9.05 12.24
C LYS A 199 -2.48 -8.78 13.71
N ASP A 200 -3.26 -9.63 14.38
CA ASP A 200 -3.58 -9.48 15.80
C ASP A 200 -2.33 -9.68 16.69
N LEU A 201 -1.44 -10.61 16.35
CA LEU A 201 -0.13 -10.78 17.02
C LEU A 201 0.78 -9.55 16.82
N SER A 202 0.91 -9.04 15.59
CA SER A 202 1.74 -7.85 15.34
C SER A 202 1.17 -6.61 16.03
N GLY A 203 -0.16 -6.43 16.00
CA GLY A 203 -0.84 -5.36 16.71
C GLY A 203 -0.65 -5.43 18.22
N LEU A 204 -0.63 -6.64 18.81
CA LEU A 204 -0.36 -6.85 20.23
C LEU A 204 1.08 -6.47 20.59
N ALA A 205 2.06 -6.90 19.80
CA ALA A 205 3.46 -6.51 19.98
C ALA A 205 3.66 -4.98 19.86
N HIS A 206 2.98 -4.33 18.91
CA HIS A 206 3.03 -2.88 18.74
C HIS A 206 2.35 -2.15 19.92
N GLU A 207 1.20 -2.60 20.43
CA GLU A 207 0.54 -1.97 21.58
C GLU A 207 1.40 -2.09 22.86
N LEU A 208 1.98 -3.27 23.12
CA LEU A 208 2.90 -3.52 24.23
C LEU A 208 4.12 -2.58 24.17
N PHE A 209 4.79 -2.49 23.02
CA PHE A 209 5.98 -1.64 22.89
C PHE A 209 5.64 -0.16 22.83
N VAL A 210 4.74 0.25 21.94
CA VAL A 210 4.47 1.66 21.63
C VAL A 210 3.66 2.31 22.74
N THR A 211 2.50 1.75 23.10
CA THR A 211 1.63 2.37 24.12
C THR A 211 2.14 2.08 25.53
N LEU A 212 2.47 0.83 25.85
CA LEU A 212 2.75 0.40 27.24
C LEU A 212 4.24 0.43 27.63
N LYS A 213 5.14 0.69 26.67
CA LYS A 213 6.62 0.72 26.86
C LYS A 213 7.22 -0.63 27.28
N ASP A 214 6.48 -1.71 27.16
CA ASP A 214 6.93 -3.06 27.48
C ASP A 214 7.68 -3.66 26.27
N ALA A 215 9.01 -3.58 26.33
CA ALA A 215 9.89 -4.12 25.29
C ALA A 215 10.23 -5.60 25.47
N GLU A 216 9.77 -6.25 26.55
CA GLU A 216 10.05 -7.65 26.86
C GLU A 216 8.90 -8.53 26.36
N ASN A 217 7.68 -8.27 26.81
CA ASN A 217 6.49 -8.98 26.32
C ASN A 217 6.19 -8.66 24.85
N ALA A 218 6.43 -7.43 24.38
CA ALA A 218 6.30 -7.11 22.95
C ALA A 218 7.20 -7.99 22.08
N LEU A 219 8.44 -8.21 22.50
CA LEU A 219 9.42 -8.99 21.76
C LEU A 219 9.12 -10.50 21.83
N ALA A 220 8.65 -10.99 22.98
CA ALA A 220 8.19 -12.37 23.13
C ALA A 220 6.97 -12.69 22.25
N VAL A 221 5.99 -11.78 22.16
CA VAL A 221 4.83 -11.91 21.24
C VAL A 221 5.28 -11.81 19.78
N ALA A 222 6.18 -10.87 19.46
CA ALA A 222 6.71 -10.69 18.11
C ALA A 222 7.50 -11.92 17.61
N ASP A 223 8.19 -12.64 18.49
CA ASP A 223 8.95 -13.84 18.09
C ASP A 223 8.08 -15.00 17.60
N LEU A 224 6.80 -15.04 18.00
CA LEU A 224 5.81 -15.97 17.43
C LEU A 224 5.57 -15.73 15.92
N LEU A 225 5.86 -14.52 15.43
CA LEU A 225 5.86 -14.15 14.02
C LEU A 225 7.26 -14.23 13.40
N ASN A 226 8.30 -13.80 14.11
CA ASN A 226 9.64 -13.66 13.56
C ASN A 226 10.28 -14.99 13.13
N VAL A 227 9.83 -16.14 13.66
CA VAL A 227 10.27 -17.48 13.23
C VAL A 227 9.59 -17.98 11.94
N LEU A 228 8.60 -17.26 11.41
CA LEU A 228 7.83 -17.68 10.23
C LEU A 228 8.57 -17.34 8.93
N PRO A 229 8.83 -18.31 8.04
CA PRO A 229 9.43 -18.03 6.74
C PRO A 229 8.40 -17.35 5.80
N PHE A 230 8.89 -16.51 4.88
CA PHE A 230 8.05 -15.98 3.80
C PHE A 230 7.49 -17.12 2.95
N ASP A 231 6.16 -17.16 2.80
CA ASP A 231 5.45 -18.24 2.10
C ASP A 231 4.83 -17.82 0.76
N GLY A 232 5.31 -16.71 0.18
CA GLY A 232 4.89 -16.20 -1.13
C GLY A 232 3.62 -15.35 -1.12
N ASN A 233 2.95 -15.16 0.02
CA ASN A 233 1.78 -14.29 0.14
C ASN A 233 2.13 -12.93 0.80
N PRO A 234 2.04 -11.80 0.08
CA PRO A 234 2.36 -10.48 0.63
C PRO A 234 1.47 -10.04 1.80
N ASP A 235 0.17 -10.37 1.77
CA ASP A 235 -0.80 -9.90 2.77
C ASP A 235 -0.54 -10.48 4.17
N ARG A 236 -0.16 -11.77 4.23
CA ARG A 236 0.35 -12.41 5.45
C ARG A 236 1.71 -11.86 5.83
N TRP A 237 2.60 -11.69 4.85
CA TRP A 237 3.96 -11.24 5.08
C TRP A 237 4.03 -9.86 5.73
N ALA A 238 3.18 -8.90 5.33
CA ALA A 238 3.14 -7.56 5.90
C ALA A 238 3.03 -7.54 7.45
N SER A 239 2.36 -8.51 8.06
CA SER A 239 2.27 -8.64 9.52
C SER A 239 3.57 -9.15 10.15
N VAL A 240 4.26 -10.09 9.48
CA VAL A 240 5.56 -10.64 9.91
C VAL A 240 6.68 -9.61 9.68
N GLU A 241 6.65 -8.88 8.57
CA GLU A 241 7.56 -7.81 8.21
C GLU A 241 7.50 -6.64 9.20
N SER A 242 6.28 -6.21 9.54
CA SER A 242 6.00 -5.25 10.62
C SER A 242 6.60 -5.72 11.96
N SER A 243 6.39 -6.98 12.34
CA SER A 243 6.94 -7.59 13.55
C SER A 243 8.48 -7.65 13.55
N LEU A 244 9.10 -8.02 12.43
CA LEU A 244 10.55 -8.11 12.27
C LEU A 244 11.22 -6.72 12.33
N ALA A 245 10.57 -5.68 11.77
CA ALA A 245 11.04 -4.30 11.84
C ALA A 245 11.01 -3.76 13.28
N LEU A 246 9.90 -4.01 14.01
CA LEU A 246 9.78 -3.70 15.44
C LEU A 246 10.85 -4.45 16.26
N SER A 247 11.03 -5.74 16.01
CA SER A 247 11.94 -6.61 16.77
C SER A 247 13.42 -6.26 16.53
N SER A 248 13.80 -5.92 15.31
CA SER A 248 15.11 -5.31 15.00
C SER A 248 15.33 -4.05 15.85
N TYR A 249 14.38 -3.11 15.85
CA TYR A 249 14.52 -1.88 16.62
C TYR A 249 14.66 -2.15 18.13
N ILE A 250 13.79 -2.99 18.71
CA ILE A 250 13.88 -3.37 20.14
C ILE A 250 15.25 -3.97 20.46
N CYS A 251 15.72 -4.96 19.68
CA CYS A 251 17.01 -5.58 19.90
C CYS A 251 18.18 -4.61 19.75
N ARG A 252 18.16 -3.67 18.80
CA ARG A 252 19.19 -2.61 18.70
C ARG A 252 19.22 -1.74 19.97
N GLN A 253 18.05 -1.33 20.47
CA GLN A 253 17.97 -0.52 21.70
C GLN A 253 18.38 -1.29 22.97
N GLN A 254 18.32 -2.62 22.95
CA GLN A 254 18.81 -3.51 24.01
C GLN A 254 20.28 -3.97 23.80
N GLY A 255 20.99 -3.50 22.76
CA GLY A 255 22.36 -3.90 22.43
C GLY A 255 22.50 -5.34 21.89
N GLN A 256 21.40 -5.97 21.49
CA GLN A 256 21.35 -7.34 20.95
C GLN A 256 21.62 -7.35 19.44
N ASP A 257 22.72 -6.74 18.99
CA ASP A 257 23.03 -6.46 17.58
C ASP A 257 23.00 -7.71 16.68
N GLN A 258 23.43 -8.87 17.19
CA GLN A 258 23.38 -10.13 16.41
C GLN A 258 21.95 -10.53 16.08
N ARG A 259 21.06 -10.54 17.08
CA ARG A 259 19.63 -10.89 16.95
C ARG A 259 18.88 -9.86 16.10
N ALA A 260 19.19 -8.57 16.26
CA ALA A 260 18.67 -7.52 15.38
C ALA A 260 19.07 -7.77 13.91
N GLY A 261 20.33 -8.12 13.64
CA GLY A 261 20.81 -8.48 12.31
C GLY A 261 20.16 -9.73 11.70
N ILE A 262 19.70 -10.67 12.53
CA ILE A 262 18.89 -11.82 12.09
C ILE A 262 17.50 -11.37 11.63
N TYR A 263 16.79 -10.54 12.40
CA TYR A 263 15.48 -10.03 11.98
C TYR A 263 15.57 -9.18 10.71
N GLU A 264 16.59 -8.32 10.61
CA GLU A 264 16.89 -7.52 9.42
C GLU A 264 17.22 -8.40 8.19
N LYS A 265 17.82 -9.58 8.39
CA LYS A 265 18.06 -10.58 7.34
C LYS A 265 16.76 -11.27 6.92
N PHE A 266 15.92 -11.68 7.87
CA PHE A 266 14.65 -12.38 7.60
C PHE A 266 13.63 -11.48 6.92
N LEU A 267 13.57 -10.21 7.34
CA LEU A 267 12.75 -9.17 6.73
C LEU A 267 13.07 -8.98 5.23
N ARG A 268 14.30 -9.29 4.83
CA ARG A 268 14.77 -9.27 3.43
C ARG A 268 14.67 -10.64 2.71
N ALA A 269 14.00 -11.64 3.28
CA ALA A 269 13.79 -12.95 2.64
C ALA A 269 13.03 -12.89 1.30
N PRO A 270 11.97 -12.07 1.11
CA PRO A 270 11.33 -11.93 -0.20
C PRO A 270 12.28 -11.41 -1.29
N GLU A 271 13.33 -10.67 -0.91
CA GLU A 271 14.33 -10.16 -1.85
C GLU A 271 15.22 -11.27 -2.43
N ALA A 272 15.40 -12.36 -1.68
CA ALA A 272 16.25 -13.50 -2.04
C ALA A 272 15.54 -14.55 -2.92
N MET A 273 14.22 -14.44 -3.12
CA MET A 273 13.46 -15.37 -3.97
C MET A 273 13.70 -15.17 -5.48
N GLU A 274 14.16 -13.99 -5.92
CA GLU A 274 14.46 -13.75 -7.34
C GLU A 274 15.83 -14.32 -7.69
N THR A 275 15.82 -15.47 -8.38
CA THR A 275 17.04 -16.18 -8.79
C THR A 275 17.72 -15.61 -10.04
N ASP A 276 17.03 -14.78 -10.83
CA ASP A 276 17.63 -14.10 -11.99
C ASP A 276 18.46 -12.88 -11.53
N PRO A 277 19.80 -12.86 -11.71
CA PRO A 277 20.65 -11.77 -11.25
C PRO A 277 20.32 -10.41 -11.89
N PHE A 278 19.73 -10.39 -13.09
CA PHE A 278 19.30 -9.16 -13.74
C PHE A 278 18.05 -8.60 -13.05
N LYS A 279 17.00 -9.42 -12.89
CA LYS A 279 15.77 -9.01 -12.20
C LYS A 279 16.03 -8.66 -10.74
N ALA A 280 16.84 -9.45 -10.02
CA ALA A 280 17.22 -9.14 -8.64
C ALA A 280 17.84 -7.73 -8.52
N ARG A 281 18.72 -7.36 -9.46
CA ARG A 281 19.31 -6.02 -9.54
C ARG A 281 18.29 -4.92 -9.87
N ILE A 282 17.33 -5.18 -10.76
CA ILE A 282 16.25 -4.23 -11.06
C ILE A 282 15.33 -4.05 -9.83
N ASN A 283 14.93 -5.14 -9.19
CA ASN A 283 14.07 -5.15 -8.00
C ASN A 283 14.74 -4.41 -6.83
N ALA A 284 16.05 -4.60 -6.60
CA ALA A 284 16.81 -3.83 -5.63
C ALA A 284 16.81 -2.31 -5.95
N LYS A 285 16.96 -1.91 -7.22
CA LYS A 285 16.88 -0.51 -7.64
C LYS A 285 15.46 0.09 -7.59
N VAL A 286 14.41 -0.75 -7.69
CA VAL A 286 13.03 -0.33 -7.39
C VAL A 286 12.89 -0.07 -5.89
N ARG A 287 13.29 -1.04 -5.05
CA ARG A 287 13.19 -0.95 -3.58
C ARG A 287 13.96 0.23 -3.02
N GLN A 288 15.19 0.46 -3.47
CA GLN A 288 15.99 1.60 -2.98
C GLN A 288 15.32 2.94 -3.28
N ARG A 289 14.60 3.09 -4.40
CA ARG A 289 13.83 4.31 -4.68
C ARG A 289 12.67 4.50 -3.71
N SER A 290 11.90 3.45 -3.41
CA SER A 290 10.85 3.52 -2.38
C SER A 290 11.37 3.74 -0.96
N LEU A 291 12.60 3.29 -0.64
CA LEU A 291 13.27 3.59 0.63
C LEU A 291 13.83 5.04 0.65
N ASN A 292 14.22 5.59 -0.51
CA ASN A 292 14.72 6.96 -0.63
C ASN A 292 13.61 8.02 -0.62
N GLU A 293 12.41 7.67 -1.11
CA GLU A 293 11.21 8.52 -1.17
C GLU A 293 10.02 7.88 -0.41
N PRO A 294 10.13 7.64 0.91
CA PRO A 294 9.08 6.99 1.69
C PRO A 294 7.91 7.92 1.96
N ASN A 295 6.69 7.36 2.05
CA ASN A 295 5.54 8.11 2.56
C ASN A 295 5.64 8.25 4.08
N LEU A 296 5.89 9.48 4.56
CA LEU A 296 5.93 9.81 5.99
C LEU A 296 4.67 10.57 6.46
N TYR A 297 3.59 10.60 5.68
CA TYR A 297 2.26 11.11 6.11
C TYR A 297 2.24 12.56 6.64
N ASP A 298 3.21 13.40 6.28
CA ASP A 298 3.29 14.80 6.75
C ASP A 298 2.00 15.59 6.49
N LYS A 299 1.42 15.42 5.29
CA LYS A 299 0.19 16.14 4.88
C LYS A 299 -1.04 15.69 5.65
N GLU A 300 -1.03 14.49 6.22
CA GLU A 300 -2.12 13.89 6.97
C GLU A 300 -2.01 14.24 8.46
N ILE A 301 -0.79 14.23 9.00
CA ILE A 301 -0.48 14.67 10.37
C ILE A 301 -0.76 16.16 10.53
N PHE A 302 -0.22 17.03 9.65
CA PHE A 302 -0.51 18.47 9.70
C PHE A 302 -2.01 18.76 9.55
N ARG A 303 -2.73 18.05 8.67
CA ARG A 303 -4.18 18.18 8.52
C ARG A 303 -4.96 17.74 9.76
N SER A 304 -4.44 16.79 10.54
CA SER A 304 -5.09 16.35 11.78
C SER A 304 -4.86 17.38 12.90
N ILE A 305 -3.66 17.96 12.97
CA ILE A 305 -3.32 19.09 13.85
C ILE A 305 -4.18 20.32 13.52
N ASP A 306 -4.26 20.72 12.24
CA ASP A 306 -5.05 21.87 11.78
C ASP A 306 -6.55 21.73 12.07
N ASN A 307 -7.06 20.49 12.06
CA ASN A 307 -8.45 20.17 12.43
C ASN A 307 -8.65 19.89 13.92
N ALA A 308 -7.60 20.01 14.75
CA ALA A 308 -7.61 19.68 16.18
C ALA A 308 -8.16 18.28 16.51
N ASN A 309 -7.80 17.28 15.71
CA ASN A 309 -8.19 15.87 15.89
C ASN A 309 -6.99 15.03 16.35
N PRO A 310 -6.79 14.86 17.68
CA PRO A 310 -5.62 14.15 18.22
C PRO A 310 -5.67 12.64 17.97
N ASP A 311 -6.86 12.04 17.91
CA ASP A 311 -7.02 10.60 17.64
C ASP A 311 -6.51 10.27 16.23
N ALA A 312 -6.94 11.04 15.23
CA ALA A 312 -6.45 10.92 13.86
C ALA A 312 -4.96 11.27 13.73
N GLU A 313 -4.47 12.28 14.46
CA GLU A 313 -3.04 12.59 14.49
C GLU A 313 -2.22 11.39 14.99
N ARG A 314 -2.68 10.73 16.05
CA ARG A 314 -2.04 9.55 16.62
C ARG A 314 -2.04 8.37 15.64
N GLU A 315 -3.15 8.13 14.92
CA GLU A 315 -3.23 7.11 13.87
C GLU A 315 -2.20 7.36 12.74
N TRP A 316 -2.10 8.58 12.22
CA TRP A 316 -1.11 8.90 11.17
C TRP A 316 0.34 8.85 11.67
N ARG A 317 0.59 9.19 12.94
CA ARG A 317 1.91 9.04 13.56
C ARG A 317 2.30 7.59 13.79
N LEU A 318 1.36 6.70 14.09
CA LEU A 318 1.60 5.26 14.14
C LEU A 318 2.02 4.72 12.76
N LEU A 319 1.30 5.09 11.69
CA LEU A 319 1.67 4.69 10.31
C LEU A 319 3.04 5.26 9.88
N ARG A 320 3.38 6.48 10.30
CA ARG A 320 4.73 7.03 10.13
C ARG A 320 5.78 6.24 10.93
N LEU A 321 5.49 5.87 12.16
CA LEU A 321 6.40 5.11 13.02
C LEU A 321 6.71 3.74 12.41
N GLU A 322 5.69 3.02 11.93
CA GLU A 322 5.85 1.77 11.17
C GLU A 322 6.75 1.96 9.95
N ALA A 323 6.51 3.00 9.14
CA ALA A 323 7.35 3.31 7.97
C ALA A 323 8.82 3.63 8.36
N LEU A 324 9.06 4.31 9.48
CA LEU A 324 10.41 4.61 9.98
C LEU A 324 11.13 3.35 10.52
N LEU A 325 10.41 2.45 11.21
CA LEU A 325 10.93 1.15 11.66
C LEU A 325 11.31 0.27 10.46
N PHE A 326 10.43 0.19 9.45
CA PHE A 326 10.66 -0.52 8.19
C PHE A 326 11.90 0.01 7.44
N LEU A 327 12.00 1.34 7.29
CA LEU A 327 13.18 2.00 6.70
C LEU A 327 14.47 1.60 7.40
N ARG A 328 14.48 1.60 8.75
CA ARG A 328 15.64 1.18 9.54
C ARG A 328 16.02 -0.28 9.25
N ALA A 329 15.05 -1.20 9.27
CA ALA A 329 15.32 -2.63 9.16
C ALA A 329 15.81 -3.07 7.77
N HIS A 330 15.38 -2.38 6.70
CA HIS A 330 15.93 -2.59 5.35
C HIS A 330 17.38 -2.08 5.17
N GLY A 331 17.97 -1.40 6.15
CA GLY A 331 19.32 -0.82 6.08
C GLY A 331 19.35 0.69 5.88
N GLY A 332 18.20 1.36 5.93
CA GLY A 332 18.06 2.81 5.84
C GLY A 332 17.75 3.33 4.43
N SER A 333 17.70 4.65 4.35
CA SER A 333 17.58 5.41 3.10
C SER A 333 18.94 6.00 2.72
N GLU A 334 19.26 6.05 1.42
CA GLU A 334 20.44 6.80 0.95
C GLU A 334 20.30 8.32 1.20
N THR A 335 19.06 8.80 1.44
CA THR A 335 18.75 10.21 1.74
C THR A 335 18.59 10.50 3.24
N VAL A 336 18.43 9.47 4.09
CA VAL A 336 18.23 9.60 5.55
C VAL A 336 19.08 8.58 6.31
N GLY A 337 20.23 9.03 6.82
CA GLY A 337 21.18 8.20 7.56
C GLY A 337 20.65 7.71 8.92
N THR A 338 21.21 6.59 9.40
CA THR A 338 20.72 5.80 10.54
C THR A 338 20.44 6.60 11.81
N ALA A 339 21.33 7.53 12.19
CA ALA A 339 21.15 8.34 13.41
C ALA A 339 19.98 9.33 13.31
N GLU A 340 19.64 9.80 12.10
CA GLU A 340 18.45 10.64 11.87
C GLU A 340 17.17 9.79 11.84
N LEU A 341 17.22 8.56 11.35
CA LEU A 341 16.12 7.59 11.51
C LEU A 341 15.87 7.27 12.99
N GLU A 342 16.91 6.99 13.77
CA GLU A 342 16.81 6.75 15.23
C GLU A 342 16.17 7.93 15.96
N ARG A 343 16.62 9.15 15.65
CA ARG A 343 16.06 10.38 16.23
C ARG A 343 14.59 10.56 15.84
N ARG A 344 14.20 10.29 14.59
CA ARG A 344 12.80 10.37 14.15
C ARG A 344 11.92 9.31 14.83
N ILE A 345 12.38 8.06 14.92
CA ILE A 345 11.66 6.99 15.63
C ILE A 345 11.46 7.37 17.11
N GLY A 346 12.49 7.91 17.78
CA GLY A 346 12.39 8.42 19.14
C GLY A 346 11.34 9.53 19.28
N ASN A 347 11.41 10.56 18.43
CA ASN A 347 10.45 11.67 18.43
C ASN A 347 8.99 11.22 18.20
N GLU A 348 8.73 10.29 17.29
CA GLU A 348 7.36 9.80 17.04
C GLU A 348 6.88 8.85 18.15
N LEU A 349 7.75 8.03 18.72
CA LEU A 349 7.44 7.25 19.93
C LEU A 349 7.06 8.18 21.09
N GLU A 350 7.81 9.25 21.35
CA GLU A 350 7.45 10.26 22.36
C GLU A 350 6.10 10.91 22.05
N SER A 351 5.84 11.26 20.79
CA SER A 351 4.60 11.92 20.36
C SER A 351 3.35 11.04 20.44
N VAL A 352 3.46 9.73 20.19
CA VAL A 352 2.35 8.76 20.25
C VAL A 352 2.03 8.31 21.70
N ARG A 353 2.92 8.63 22.64
CA ARG A 353 2.87 8.30 24.08
C ARG A 353 2.50 9.49 24.99
N ALA A 354 2.25 10.66 24.41
CA ALA A 354 1.94 11.91 25.10
C ALA A 354 0.44 12.11 25.33
#